data_AF-A0A2M6YA35-F1
#
_entry.id   AF-A0A2M6YA35-F1
#
_cell.length_a   1.000
_cell.length_b   1.000
_cell.length_c   1.000
_cell.angle_alpha   90.00
_cell.angle_beta   90.00
_cell.angle_gamma   90.00
#
_symmetry.space_group_name_H-M   'P 1'
#
loop_
_entity.id
_entity.type
_entity.pdbx_description
1 polymer ?
#
loop_
_entity_poly.entity_id
_entity_poly.type
_entity_poly.pdbx_seq_one_letter_code
_entity_poly.pdbx_strand_id
1 'polypeptide(L)' 'MSFERPEIIRPPSEWKSYYLPLTNGCSNNTCTFCGYYGRKLQIREVGEVKKEIDA' A
#
# COMPACT_ATOMS: atom_id res chain seq x y z
N MET A 1 -4.83 12.94 8.58
CA MET A 1 -3.47 12.53 8.16
C MET A 1 -3.59 11.97 6.76
N SER A 2 -2.78 12.45 5.82
CA SER A 2 -2.75 11.91 4.46
C SER A 2 -2.23 10.47 4.47
N PHE A 3 -2.82 9.61 3.65
CA PHE A 3 -2.33 8.24 3.44
C PHE A 3 -0.99 8.28 2.70
N GLU A 4 0.02 7.59 3.22
CA GLU A 4 1.32 7.45 2.55
C GLU A 4 1.32 6.19 1.69
N ARG A 5 1.59 6.35 0.39
CA ARG A 5 1.61 5.23 -0.55
C ARG A 5 2.90 4.42 -0.35
N PRO A 6 2.82 3.10 -0.14
CA PRO A 6 4.02 2.28 0.06
C PRO A 6 4.81 2.14 -1.24
N GLU A 7 6.12 1.97 -1.09
CA GLU A 7 7.01 1.64 -2.20
C GLU A 7 6.73 0.21 -2.67
N ILE A 8 6.68 0.01 -3.98
CA ILE A 8 6.36 -1.29 -4.57
C ILE A 8 7.43 -1.71 -5.56
N ILE A 9 7.80 -2.99 -5.47
CA ILE A 9 8.57 -3.66 -6.50
C ILE A 9 7.61 -4.58 -7.22
N ARG A 10 7.51 -4.44 -8.54
CA ARG A 10 6.64 -5.28 -9.36
C ARG A 10 7.46 -6.13 -10.30
N PRO A 11 7.15 -7.43 -10.40
CA PRO A 11 7.82 -8.29 -11.36
C PRO A 11 7.49 -7.84 -12.80
N PRO A 12 8.38 -8.11 -13.77
CA PRO A 12 8.15 -7.75 -15.17
C PRO A 12 6.83 -8.27 -15.73
N SER A 13 6.34 -9.44 -15.28
CA SER A 13 5.05 -10.00 -15.71
C SER A 13 3.85 -9.13 -15.34
N GLU A 14 3.97 -8.33 -14.28
CA GLU A 14 2.87 -7.50 -13.80
C GLU A 14 2.94 -6.08 -14.34
N TRP A 15 3.93 -5.66 -15.14
CA TRP A 15 4.21 -4.25 -15.48
C TRP A 15 3.04 -3.39 -16.00
N LYS A 16 1.92 -3.99 -16.46
CA LYS A 16 0.67 -3.29 -16.83
C LYS A 16 -0.42 -3.29 -15.76
N SER A 17 -0.30 -4.08 -14.70
CA SER A 17 -1.27 -4.12 -13.61
C SER A 17 -1.25 -2.85 -12.79
N TYR A 18 -2.42 -2.44 -12.31
CA TYR A 18 -2.52 -1.36 -11.34
C TYR A 18 -2.34 -1.93 -9.93
N TYR A 19 -1.50 -1.28 -9.13
CA TYR A 19 -1.41 -1.56 -7.70
C TYR A 19 -2.29 -0.57 -6.96
N LEU A 20 -3.31 -1.04 -6.25
CA LEU A 20 -4.20 -0.20 -5.45
C LEU A 20 -3.90 -0.43 -3.95
N PRO A 21 -3.13 0.45 -3.29
CA PRO A 21 -2.83 0.31 -1.87
C PRO A 21 -4.03 0.71 -1.04
N LEU A 22 -4.46 -0.22 -0.19
CA LEU A 22 -5.49 0.00 0.83
C LEU A 22 -4.90 0.27 2.21
N THR A 23 -3.65 -0.18 2.42
CA THR A 23 -2.94 -0.07 3.70
C THR A 23 -1.49 0.34 3.47
N ASN A 24 -0.91 1.03 4.46
CA ASN A 24 0.52 1.19 4.62
C ASN A 24 0.94 0.55 5.95
N GLY A 25 2.09 -0.09 6.00
CA GLY A 25 2.51 -0.88 7.18
C GLY A 25 1.68 -2.15 7.39
N CYS A 26 1.86 -2.79 8.55
CA CYS A 26 1.19 -4.04 8.91
C CYS A 26 0.93 -4.09 10.42
N SER A 27 -0.17 -4.75 10.85
CA SER A 27 -0.47 -4.97 12.27
C SER A 27 0.57 -5.84 12.98
N ASN A 28 1.21 -6.77 12.26
CA ASN A 28 2.20 -7.68 12.83
C ASN A 28 3.54 -6.98 13.15
N ASN A 29 4.01 -6.08 12.26
CA ASN A 29 5.21 -5.24 12.39
C ASN A 29 6.50 -5.91 12.97
N THR A 30 6.66 -7.23 12.82
CA THR A 30 7.81 -7.99 13.37
C THR A 30 8.61 -8.71 12.29
N CYS A 31 8.09 -8.86 11.08
CA CYS A 31 8.79 -9.51 9.97
C CYS A 31 9.96 -8.65 9.49
N THR A 32 11.19 -9.14 9.61
CA THR A 32 12.39 -8.39 9.17
C THR A 32 12.66 -8.46 7.67
N PHE A 33 11.96 -9.34 6.95
CA PHE A 33 12.15 -9.56 5.51
C PHE A 33 11.20 -8.73 4.63
N CYS A 34 10.12 -8.18 5.19
CA CYS A 34 9.12 -7.45 4.39
C CYS A 34 9.40 -5.94 4.39
N GLY A 35 9.02 -5.26 3.30
CA GLY A 35 9.20 -3.81 3.17
C GLY A 35 8.33 -2.95 4.10
N TYR A 36 7.47 -3.56 4.92
CA TYR A 36 6.60 -2.87 5.87
C TYR A 36 7.17 -2.79 7.29
N TYR A 37 8.30 -3.43 7.57
CA TYR A 37 8.95 -3.38 8.88
C TYR A 37 9.25 -1.93 9.29
N GLY A 38 8.90 -1.58 10.54
CA GLY A 38 9.10 -0.23 11.08
C GLY A 38 8.02 0.78 10.70
N ARG A 39 7.05 0.41 9.84
CA ARG A 39 5.89 1.26 9.50
C ARG A 39 4.66 0.88 10.30
N LYS A 40 4.03 1.87 10.95
CA LYS A 40 2.74 1.68 11.64
C LYS A 40 1.63 1.41 10.63
N LEU A 41 0.69 0.55 10.99
CA LEU A 41 -0.49 0.30 10.17
C LEU A 41 -1.29 1.59 9.97
N GLN A 42 -1.52 1.93 8.71
CA GLN A 42 -2.44 2.97 8.27
C GLN A 42 -3.44 2.34 7.30
N ILE A 43 -4.71 2.69 7.46
CA ILE A 43 -5.80 2.24 6.59
C ILE A 43 -6.27 3.45 5.80
N ARG A 44 -6.38 3.28 4.48
CA ARG A 44 -6.82 4.33 3.57
C ARG A 44 -8.34 4.54 3.67
N GLU A 45 -8.78 5.79 3.51
CA GLU A 45 -10.20 6.13 3.52
C GLU A 45 -10.87 5.63 2.22
N VAL A 46 -12.09 5.10 2.32
CA VAL A 46 -12.77 4.43 1.20
C VAL A 46 -13.15 5.41 0.08
N GLY A 47 -13.56 6.63 0.42
CA GLY A 47 -13.80 7.70 -0.54
C GLY A 47 -12.55 8.09 -1.33
N GLU A 48 -11.37 8.15 -0.71
CA GLU A 48 -10.10 8.35 -1.42
C GLU A 48 -9.78 7.19 -2.37
N VAL A 49 -10.05 5.95 -1.96
CA VAL A 49 -9.86 4.76 -2.81
C VAL A 49 -10.78 4.80 -4.02
N LYS A 50 -12.07 5.13 -3.82
CA LYS A 50 -13.04 5.24 -4.92
C LYS A 50 -12.65 6.32 -5.92
N LYS A 51 -12.23 7.49 -5.45
CA LYS A 51 -11.72 8.57 -6.31
C LYS A 51 -10.53 8.14 -7.18
N GLU A 52 -9.67 7.25 -6.70
CA GLU A 52 -8.53 6.72 -7.47
C GLU A 52 -8.97 5.68 -8.52
N ILE A 53 -10.03 4.91 -8.22
CA ILE A 53 -10.61 3.95 -9.17
C ILE A 53 -11.37 4.66 -10.30
N ASP A 54 -12.05 5.77 -9.99
CA ASP A 54 -12.88 6.52 -10.93
C ASP A 54 -12.10 7.54 -11.79
N ALA A 55 -10.80 7.73 -11.52
CA ALA A 55 -9.92 8.70 -12.20
C ALA A 55 -9.30 8.14 -13.50
#